data_AF-A0A175W2T5-F1
#
_entry.id   AF-A0A175W2T5-F1
#
_cell.length_a   1.000
_cell.length_b   1.000
_cell.length_c   1.000
_cell.angle_alpha   90.00
_cell.angle_beta   90.00
_cell.angle_gamma   90.00
#
_symmetry.space_group_name_H-M   'P 1'
#
loop_
_entity.id
_entity.type
_entity.pdbx_description
1 polymer ?
#
loop_
_entity_poly.entity_id
_entity_poly.type
_entity_poly.pdbx_seq_one_letter_code
_entity_poly.pdbx_strand_id
1 'polypeptide(L)'
;MTSTPHHRHQSSLEGVICFSSESPLGATERARARDKFYRIVNRFATDPGDSNSKRQYNRPLLVRLTYEYTRSEESKDIFLRAFFQALDLQIDSEDDLDLDTNDSEHLQSGLTHTRFFW
;
A
#
# COMPACT_ATOMS: atom_id res chain seq x y z
N MET A 1 5.13 13.95 40.80
CA MET A 1 4.42 13.21 39.74
C MET A 1 5.36 13.12 38.55
N THR A 2 6.00 11.98 38.32
CA THR A 2 6.90 11.78 37.17
C THR A 2 6.06 11.22 36.04
N SER A 3 5.90 11.97 34.94
CA SER A 3 5.22 11.45 33.76
C SER A 3 6.06 10.32 33.17
N THR A 4 5.45 9.14 33.03
CA THR A 4 6.07 8.02 32.32
C THR A 4 6.11 8.40 30.84
N PRO A 5 7.29 8.40 30.18
CA PRO A 5 7.35 8.68 28.76
C PRO A 5 6.48 7.65 28.04
N HIS A 6 5.51 8.15 27.29
CA HIS A 6 4.66 7.33 26.45
C HIS A 6 5.53 6.85 25.28
N HIS A 7 6.34 5.81 25.50
CA HIS A 7 6.92 4.98 24.45
C HIS A 7 5.76 4.24 23.75
N ARG A 8 4.84 5.00 23.15
CA ARG A 8 3.96 4.46 22.14
C ARG A 8 4.85 4.23 20.96
N HIS A 9 5.13 2.96 20.73
CA HIS A 9 5.91 2.39 19.64
C HIS A 9 5.62 3.16 18.34
N GLN A 10 6.45 4.16 18.03
CA GLN A 10 6.66 4.51 16.64
C GLN A 10 7.46 3.34 16.07
N SER A 11 6.75 2.31 15.60
CA SER A 11 7.36 1.30 14.76
C SER A 11 7.97 2.04 13.57
N SER A 12 9.29 2.00 13.49
CA SER A 12 10.05 2.58 12.40
C SER A 12 9.58 1.95 11.08
N LEU A 13 9.38 2.77 10.04
CA LEU A 13 8.97 2.29 8.72
C LEU A 13 10.02 1.36 8.09
N GLU A 14 11.26 1.46 8.55
CA GLU A 14 12.42 0.65 8.20
C GLU A 14 12.20 -0.85 8.40
N GLY A 15 11.27 -1.25 9.28
CA GLY A 15 10.89 -2.66 9.47
C GLY A 15 9.79 -3.15 8.51
N VAL A 16 9.12 -2.24 7.81
CA VAL A 16 7.99 -2.53 6.91
C VAL A 16 8.39 -2.35 5.46
N ILE A 17 9.17 -1.32 5.16
CA ILE A 17 9.67 -1.01 3.82
C ILE A 17 11.18 -1.25 3.83
N CYS A 18 11.62 -2.23 3.04
CA CYS A 18 13.03 -2.43 2.78
C CYS A 18 13.53 -1.30 1.85
N PHE A 19 14.10 -0.24 2.43
CA PHE A 19 14.75 0.85 1.70
C PHE A 19 16.11 0.48 1.11
N SER A 20 16.60 -0.72 1.40
CA SER A 20 17.83 -1.25 0.79
C SER A 20 17.67 -1.24 -0.73
N SER A 21 18.68 -0.72 -1.43
CA SER A 21 18.65 -0.52 -2.88
C SER A 21 18.59 -1.86 -3.62
N GLU A 22 17.40 -2.39 -3.82
CA GLU A 22 17.15 -3.34 -4.90
C GLU A 22 17.42 -2.68 -6.25
N SER A 23 17.70 -3.50 -7.26
CA SER A 23 17.81 -3.00 -8.62
C SER A 23 16.53 -2.24 -9.02
N PRO A 24 16.66 -1.04 -9.61
CA PRO A 24 15.50 -0.30 -10.11
C PRO A 24 14.64 -1.16 -11.02
N LEU A 25 13.33 -0.94 -11.00
CA LEU A 25 12.41 -1.66 -11.89
C LEU A 25 12.74 -1.30 -13.34
N GLY A 26 12.62 -2.30 -14.22
CA GLY A 26 12.68 -2.04 -15.66
C GLY A 26 11.56 -1.10 -16.10
N ALA A 27 11.73 -0.34 -17.19
CA ALA A 27 10.72 0.62 -17.62
C ALA A 27 9.34 -0.04 -17.89
N THR A 28 9.34 -1.23 -18.51
CA THR A 28 8.12 -2.01 -18.77
C THR A 28 7.50 -2.53 -17.48
N GLU A 29 8.32 -3.07 -16.57
CA GLU A 29 7.89 -3.58 -15.27
C GLU A 29 7.27 -2.46 -14.42
N ARG A 30 7.94 -1.30 -14.34
CA ARG A 30 7.43 -0.11 -13.66
C ARG A 30 6.08 0.34 -14.23
N ALA A 31 5.94 0.35 -15.55
CA ALA A 31 4.68 0.75 -16.18
C ALA A 31 3.53 -0.20 -15.82
N ARG A 32 3.77 -1.51 -15.83
CA ARG A 32 2.81 -2.54 -15.44
C ARG A 32 2.45 -2.46 -13.95
N ALA A 33 3.47 -2.38 -13.08
CA ALA A 33 3.32 -2.26 -11.65
C ALA A 33 2.48 -1.01 -11.27
N ARG A 34 2.75 0.12 -11.94
CA ARG A 34 1.98 1.36 -11.76
C ARG A 34 0.52 1.19 -12.17
N ASP A 35 0.26 0.55 -13.31
CA ASP A 35 -1.11 0.31 -13.78
C ASP A 35 -1.90 -0.58 -12.80
N LYS A 36 -1.29 -1.70 -12.39
CA LYS A 36 -1.83 -2.63 -11.39
C LYS A 36 -2.09 -1.94 -10.05
N PHE A 37 -1.16 -1.10 -9.60
CA PHE A 37 -1.32 -0.27 -8.40
C PHE A 37 -2.55 0.63 -8.48
N TYR A 38 -2.71 1.39 -9.57
CA TYR A 38 -3.86 2.28 -9.72
C TYR A 38 -5.18 1.52 -9.82
N ARG A 39 -5.21 0.35 -10.48
CA ARG A 39 -6.39 -0.51 -10.53
C ARG A 39 -6.84 -0.93 -9.12
N ILE A 40 -5.91 -1.41 -8.30
CA ILE A 40 -6.19 -1.82 -6.91
C ILE A 40 -6.70 -0.63 -6.11
N VAL A 41 -5.94 0.47 -6.07
CA VAL A 41 -6.28 1.63 -5.23
C VAL A 41 -7.60 2.29 -5.64
N ASN A 42 -7.88 2.37 -6.95
CA ASN A 42 -9.13 2.97 -7.42
C ASN A 42 -10.35 2.09 -7.10
N ARG A 43 -10.22 0.76 -7.16
CA ARG A 43 -11.29 -0.19 -6.77
C ARG A 43 -11.71 0.06 -5.31
N PHE A 44 -10.74 0.17 -4.41
CA PHE A 44 -11.01 0.39 -2.98
C PHE A 44 -11.35 1.85 -2.63
N ALA A 45 -11.01 2.82 -3.50
CA ALA A 45 -11.43 4.20 -3.30
C ALA A 45 -12.93 4.41 -3.56
N THR A 46 -13.54 3.60 -4.44
CA THR A 46 -14.97 3.66 -4.78
C THR A 46 -15.87 2.83 -3.87
N ASP A 47 -15.30 1.97 -3.03
CA ASP A 47 -16.05 1.17 -2.06
C ASP A 47 -15.97 1.83 -0.68
N PRO A 48 -16.87 2.78 -0.34
CA PRO A 48 -17.09 3.17 1.03
C PRO A 48 -17.82 2.01 1.73
N GLY A 49 -17.10 0.90 1.92
CA GLY A 49 -17.51 -0.20 2.75
C GLY A 49 -17.96 0.39 4.07
N ASP A 50 -19.26 0.28 4.32
CA ASP A 50 -20.00 0.88 5.42
C ASP A 50 -20.34 2.38 5.25
N SER A 51 -21.58 2.64 4.79
CA SER A 51 -22.19 3.96 4.59
C SER A 51 -22.33 4.79 5.88
N ASN A 52 -22.01 4.22 7.04
CA ASN A 52 -21.98 4.93 8.32
C ASN A 52 -20.66 5.71 8.57
N SER A 53 -19.72 5.67 7.61
CA SER A 53 -18.35 6.12 7.77
C SER A 53 -18.06 7.55 7.26
N LYS A 54 -18.99 8.50 7.33
CA LYS A 54 -18.77 9.94 6.95
C LYS A 54 -17.52 10.61 7.56
N ARG A 55 -16.80 9.93 8.46
CA ARG A 55 -15.57 10.37 9.11
C ARG A 55 -14.40 9.39 9.01
N GLN A 56 -14.52 8.27 8.30
CA GLN A 56 -13.43 7.30 8.25
C GLN A 56 -12.33 7.81 7.33
N TYR A 57 -11.11 7.70 7.82
CA TYR A 57 -9.90 8.06 7.10
C TYR A 57 -9.81 7.24 5.80
N ASN A 58 -9.73 7.92 4.65
CA ASN A 58 -9.64 7.27 3.35
C ASN A 58 -8.23 6.70 3.15
N ARG A 59 -8.03 5.45 3.59
CA ARG A 59 -6.75 4.73 3.50
C ARG A 59 -6.30 4.51 2.05
N PRO A 60 -7.16 4.08 1.11
CA PRO A 60 -6.77 3.97 -0.30
C PRO A 60 -6.26 5.31 -0.86
N LEU A 61 -6.91 6.41 -0.50
CA LEU A 61 -6.44 7.75 -0.90
C LEU A 61 -5.09 8.09 -0.28
N LEU A 62 -4.83 7.77 0.99
CA LEU A 62 -3.50 7.96 1.58
C LEU A 62 -2.44 7.20 0.77
N VAL A 63 -2.65 5.91 0.54
CA VAL A 63 -1.73 5.06 -0.21
C VAL A 63 -1.47 5.64 -1.60
N ARG A 64 -2.52 6.11 -2.28
CA ARG A 64 -2.42 6.80 -3.56
C ARG A 64 -1.52 8.03 -3.49
N LEU A 65 -1.77 8.90 -2.52
CA LEU A 65 -1.04 10.16 -2.36
C LEU A 65 0.41 9.90 -1.96
N THR A 66 0.69 8.89 -1.13
CA THR A 66 2.07 8.51 -0.81
C THR A 66 2.85 8.16 -2.07
N TYR A 67 2.27 7.36 -2.96
CA TYR A 67 2.90 7.05 -4.25
C TYR A 67 3.06 8.28 -5.16
N GLU A 68 2.00 9.07 -5.34
CA GLU A 68 1.98 10.23 -6.24
C GLU A 68 2.97 11.32 -5.83
N TYR A 69 3.11 11.56 -4.51
CA TYR A 69 4.00 12.59 -3.96
C TYR A 69 5.41 12.07 -3.66
N THR A 70 5.71 10.80 -3.97
CA THR A 70 7.07 10.28 -3.88
C THR A 70 7.95 10.94 -4.94
N ARG A 71 9.08 11.51 -4.51
CA ARG A 71 9.87 12.48 -5.29
C ARG A 71 10.68 11.88 -6.44
N SER A 72 11.21 10.67 -6.29
CA SER A 72 12.06 10.02 -7.30
C SER A 72 11.42 8.74 -7.80
N GLU A 73 11.77 8.36 -9.03
CA GLU A 73 11.35 7.08 -9.60
C GLU A 73 11.92 5.91 -8.80
N GLU A 74 13.14 6.02 -8.28
CA GLU A 74 13.73 5.04 -7.37
C GLU A 74 12.89 4.83 -6.11
N SER A 75 12.42 5.91 -5.48
CA SER A 75 11.57 5.79 -4.30
C SER A 75 10.17 5.26 -4.65
N LYS A 76 9.65 5.55 -5.85
CA LYS A 76 8.39 4.95 -6.32
C LYS A 76 8.54 3.46 -6.54
N ASP A 77 9.67 3.01 -7.07
CA ASP A 77 9.96 1.58 -7.25
C ASP A 77 9.98 0.86 -5.90
N ILE A 78 10.66 1.44 -4.89
CA ILE A 78 10.66 0.91 -3.52
C ILE A 78 9.23 0.85 -2.95
N PHE A 79 8.45 1.91 -3.15
CA PHE A 79 7.06 1.94 -2.71
C PHE A 79 6.22 0.84 -3.36
N LEU A 80 6.33 0.65 -4.68
CA LEU A 80 5.58 -0.37 -5.40
C LEU A 80 5.96 -1.77 -4.90
N ARG A 81 7.25 -2.06 -4.75
CA ARG A 81 7.71 -3.34 -4.19
C ARG A 81 7.11 -3.60 -2.82
N ALA A 82 7.20 -2.62 -1.90
CA ALA A 82 6.64 -2.75 -0.56
C ALA A 82 5.11 -2.91 -0.58
N PHE A 83 4.41 -2.18 -1.46
CA PHE A 83 2.96 -2.27 -1.61
C PHE A 83 2.52 -3.67 -2.08
N PHE A 84 3.14 -4.19 -3.13
CA PHE A 84 2.81 -5.52 -3.64
C PHE A 84 3.20 -6.62 -2.65
N GLN A 85 4.35 -6.50 -1.99
CA GLN A 85 4.77 -7.41 -0.93
C GLN A 85 3.78 -7.41 0.25
N ALA A 86 3.29 -6.25 0.67
CA ALA A 86 2.32 -6.14 1.76
C ALA A 86 0.96 -6.78 1.43
N LEU A 87 0.63 -6.90 0.15
CA LEU A 87 -0.59 -7.54 -0.34
C LEU A 87 -0.37 -8.99 -0.77
N ASP A 88 0.84 -9.52 -0.62
CA ASP A 88 1.26 -10.84 -1.12
C ASP A 88 0.97 -11.03 -2.62
N LEU A 89 1.21 -9.97 -3.39
CA LEU A 89 0.99 -9.92 -4.83
C LEU A 89 2.31 -9.90 -5.58
N GLN A 90 2.34 -10.58 -6.73
CA GLN A 90 3.46 -10.49 -7.67
C GLN A 90 3.39 -9.19 -8.47
N ILE A 91 4.51 -8.46 -8.52
CA ILE A 91 4.62 -7.18 -9.24
C ILE A 91 4.67 -7.36 -10.76
N ASP A 92 5.25 -8.46 -11.22
CA ASP A 92 5.52 -8.79 -12.62
C ASP A 92 4.45 -9.68 -13.26
N SER A 93 3.66 -10.38 -12.44
CA SER A 93 2.61 -11.25 -12.96
C SER A 93 1.63 -10.46 -13.83
N GLU A 94 1.51 -10.91 -15.09
CA GLU A 94 0.53 -10.47 -16.07
C GLU A 94 -0.89 -10.93 -15.72
N ASP A 95 -1.04 -11.76 -14.68
CA ASP A 95 -2.36 -12.21 -14.22
C ASP A 95 -3.20 -10.97 -13.97
N ASP A 96 -4.27 -10.88 -14.76
CA ASP A 96 -5.29 -9.88 -14.60
C ASP A 96 -5.87 -10.11 -13.21
N LEU A 97 -5.55 -9.24 -12.26
CA LEU A 97 -6.16 -9.29 -10.94
C LEU A 97 -7.66 -9.19 -11.17
N ASP A 98 -8.35 -10.32 -11.01
CA ASP A 98 -9.79 -10.36 -11.06
C ASP A 98 -10.32 -9.80 -9.74
N LEU A 99 -10.32 -8.47 -9.68
CA LEU A 99 -10.81 -7.72 -8.52
C LEU A 99 -12.33 -7.88 -8.31
N ASP A 100 -13.04 -8.63 -9.16
CA ASP A 100 -14.44 -9.03 -8.95
C ASP A 100 -14.58 -10.35 -8.17
N THR A 101 -13.50 -11.12 -7.99
CA THR A 101 -13.50 -12.41 -7.28
C THR A 101 -12.95 -12.26 -5.84
N ASN A 102 -13.00 -13.35 -5.05
CA ASN A 102 -12.65 -13.45 -3.60
C ASN A 102 -11.32 -12.77 -3.18
N ASP A 103 -10.45 -12.43 -4.13
CA ASP A 103 -9.23 -11.66 -3.92
C ASP A 103 -9.50 -10.30 -3.25
N SER A 104 -10.71 -9.74 -3.44
CA SER A 104 -11.14 -8.50 -2.78
C SER A 104 -11.08 -8.59 -1.25
N GLU A 105 -11.45 -9.72 -0.65
CA GLU A 105 -11.45 -9.85 0.82
C GLU A 105 -10.03 -9.88 1.38
N HIS A 106 -9.11 -10.59 0.72
CA HIS A 106 -7.72 -10.68 1.14
C HIS A 106 -7.01 -9.32 0.99
N LEU A 107 -7.26 -8.60 -0.10
CA LEU A 107 -6.70 -7.27 -0.34
C LEU A 107 -7.30 -6.22 0.60
N GLN A 108 -8.61 -6.28 0.88
CA GLN A 108 -9.23 -5.43 1.88
C GLN A 108 -8.64 -5.70 3.25
N SER A 109 -8.35 -6.96 3.60
CA SER A 109 -7.64 -7.28 4.84
C SER A 109 -6.22 -6.68 4.87
N GLY A 110 -5.46 -6.69 3.77
CA GLY A 110 -4.17 -6.01 3.71
C GLY A 110 -4.27 -4.48 3.87
N LEU A 111 -5.30 -3.87 3.28
CA LEU A 111 -5.56 -2.43 3.36
C LEU A 111 -6.16 -1.98 4.72
N THR A 112 -6.87 -2.87 5.41
CA THR A 112 -7.54 -2.56 6.70
C THR A 112 -6.80 -3.09 7.92
N HIS A 113 -6.13 -4.23 7.78
CA HIS A 113 -5.40 -4.98 8.79
C HIS A 113 -3.88 -4.89 8.58
N THR A 114 -3.39 -3.68 8.32
CA THR A 114 -1.99 -3.32 8.53
C THR A 114 -1.74 -3.31 10.04
N ARG A 115 -1.64 -4.51 10.65
CA ARG A 115 -1.46 -4.74 12.09
C ARG A 115 -0.10 -4.29 12.64
N PHE A 116 0.62 -3.43 11.91
CA PHE A 116 1.93 -2.88 12.27
C PHE A 116 1.96 -1.36 12.41
N PHE A 117 0.81 -0.70 12.27
CA PHE A 117 0.66 0.69 12.68
C PHE A 117 -0.25 0.71 13.92
N TRP A 118 0.20 1.41 14.99
CA TRP A 118 -0.45 1.69 16.29
C TRP A 118 -0.12 0.78 17.48
#